data_AF-A0A317HB66-F1
#
_entry.id   AF-A0A317HB66-F1
#
_cell.length_a   1.000
_cell.length_b   1.000
_cell.length_c   1.000
_cell.angle_alpha   90.00
_cell.angle_beta   90.00
_cell.angle_gamma   90.00
#
_symmetry.space_group_name_H-M   'P 1'
#
loop_
_entity.id
_entity.type
_entity.pdbx_description
1 polymer ?
#
loop_
_entity_poly.entity_id
_entity_poly.type
_entity_poly.pdbx_seq_one_letter_code
_entity_poly.pdbx_strand_id
1 'polypeptide(L)'
;MKRILLLATAALFVLKTVCHGQALDCKHDPKLDINLSPNSNARINPEKNSNINPKFNWNINPAHNNDVNPSFNSTINPLNHYELNPDMNKGLNPMFHNEYHPKNPAWKGLYIFNKNDEVVGYVSVATQQLMLCFDSASEWTGFFVKAGNGIYNFFDIKGEWTGRYLCFDSVIGYNFFDKDGNWTGQHVK
;
A
#
# COMPACT_ATOMS: atom_id res chain seq x y z
N MET A 1 17.86 33.97 60.04
CA MET A 1 17.74 34.34 58.60
C MET A 1 17.40 33.09 57.81
N LYS A 2 16.15 32.97 57.33
CA LYS A 2 15.66 31.83 56.54
C LYS A 2 16.25 31.91 55.13
N ARG A 3 16.97 30.88 54.67
CA ARG A 3 17.33 30.72 53.25
C ARG A 3 16.33 29.76 52.62
N ILE A 4 15.47 30.30 51.77
CA ILE A 4 14.52 29.56 50.94
C ILE A 4 15.32 28.98 49.77
N LEU A 5 15.38 27.66 49.67
CA LEU A 5 15.96 26.96 48.52
C LEU A 5 14.84 26.77 47.49
N LEU A 6 14.88 27.50 46.38
CA LEU A 6 13.96 27.32 45.25
C LEU A 6 14.27 25.96 44.58
N LEU A 7 13.28 25.06 44.56
CA LEU A 7 13.27 23.91 43.65
C LEU A 7 12.90 24.41 42.25
N ALA A 8 13.83 24.33 41.30
CA ALA A 8 13.55 24.51 39.89
C ALA A 8 13.13 23.15 39.31
N THR A 9 11.82 22.92 39.12
CA THR A 9 11.31 21.81 38.34
C THR A 9 11.49 22.11 36.85
N ALA A 10 12.44 21.44 36.20
CA ALA A 10 12.57 21.45 34.75
C ALA A 10 11.42 20.65 34.13
N ALA A 11 10.43 21.34 33.57
CA ALA A 11 9.40 20.71 32.76
C ALA A 11 10.03 20.30 31.41
N LEU A 12 10.26 19.01 31.23
CA LEU A 12 10.73 18.44 29.97
C LEU A 12 9.57 18.44 28.96
N PHE A 13 9.46 19.50 28.16
CA PHE A 13 8.55 19.55 27.02
C PHE A 13 9.10 18.65 25.91
N VAL A 14 8.60 17.43 25.81
CA VAL A 14 8.81 16.60 24.61
C VAL A 14 7.91 17.18 23.52
N LEU A 15 8.50 17.99 22.62
CA LEU A 15 7.83 18.34 21.36
C LEU A 15 7.61 17.04 20.59
N LYS A 16 6.36 16.58 20.52
CA LYS A 16 5.95 15.64 19.48
C LYS A 16 6.07 16.38 18.15
N THR A 17 7.13 16.10 17.39
CA THR A 17 7.22 16.51 15.99
C THR A 17 6.01 15.92 15.26
N VAL A 18 5.07 16.79 14.86
CA VAL A 18 4.00 16.42 13.94
C VAL A 18 4.69 16.12 12.61
N CYS A 19 4.75 14.84 12.26
CA CYS A 19 5.15 14.39 10.94
C CYS A 19 4.19 15.05 9.94
N HIS A 20 4.70 16.01 9.16
CA HIS A 20 3.95 16.55 8.03
C HIS A 20 3.92 15.44 6.99
N GLY A 21 2.82 14.68 6.93
CA GLY A 21 2.54 13.79 5.81
C GLY A 21 2.57 14.59 4.51
N GLN A 22 3.02 13.97 3.43
CA GLN A 22 3.03 14.61 2.11
C GLN A 22 1.61 15.05 1.72
N ALA A 23 1.50 16.26 1.18
CA ALA A 23 0.21 16.76 0.72
C ALA A 23 -0.33 15.86 -0.39
N LEU A 24 -1.58 15.41 -0.25
CA LEU A 24 -2.26 14.60 -1.26
C LEU A 24 -2.39 15.40 -2.57
N ASP A 25 -1.96 14.80 -3.68
CA ASP A 25 -2.22 15.34 -5.01
C ASP A 25 -3.73 15.24 -5.30
N CYS A 26 -4.35 16.37 -5.64
CA CYS A 26 -5.79 16.47 -5.86
C CYS A 26 -6.29 15.55 -6.99
N LYS A 27 -5.43 15.16 -7.93
CA LYS A 27 -5.78 14.21 -9.00
C LYS A 27 -6.03 12.79 -8.50
N HIS A 28 -5.55 12.47 -7.31
CA HIS A 28 -5.72 11.17 -6.68
C HIS A 28 -6.78 11.19 -5.58
N ASP A 29 -7.38 12.35 -5.27
CA ASP A 29 -8.28 12.52 -4.12
C ASP A 29 -9.73 12.08 -4.45
N PRO A 30 -10.22 10.96 -3.88
CA PRO A 30 -11.58 10.48 -4.15
C PRO A 30 -12.67 11.35 -3.51
N LYS A 31 -12.31 12.23 -2.57
CA LYS A 31 -13.23 13.23 -2.01
C LYS A 31 -13.46 14.39 -2.97
N LEU A 32 -12.56 14.61 -3.94
CA LEU A 32 -12.68 15.63 -4.97
C LEU A 32 -13.18 15.07 -6.31
N ASP A 33 -12.79 13.84 -6.66
CA ASP A 33 -13.31 13.13 -7.85
C ASP A 33 -14.05 11.86 -7.47
N ILE A 34 -15.38 11.92 -7.60
CA ILE A 34 -16.29 10.82 -7.30
C ILE A 34 -16.02 9.55 -8.13
N ASN A 35 -15.36 9.67 -9.28
CA ASN A 35 -15.04 8.52 -10.12
C ASN A 35 -13.94 7.65 -9.53
N LEU A 36 -13.16 8.20 -8.58
CA LEU A 36 -12.09 7.49 -7.88
C LEU A 36 -12.60 6.73 -6.65
N SER A 37 -13.75 7.14 -6.08
CA SER A 37 -14.30 6.54 -4.86
C SER A 37 -15.15 5.30 -5.18
N PRO A 38 -14.80 4.11 -4.65
CA PRO A 38 -15.65 2.93 -4.78
C PRO A 38 -17.05 3.10 -4.17
N ASN A 39 -17.24 3.95 -3.17
CA ASN A 39 -18.58 4.16 -2.61
C ASN A 39 -19.54 4.80 -3.62
N SER A 40 -19.02 5.75 -4.39
CA SER A 40 -19.76 6.57 -5.35
C SER A 40 -19.81 5.95 -6.75
N ASN A 41 -18.73 5.28 -7.17
CA ASN A 41 -18.62 4.71 -8.51
C ASN A 41 -18.80 3.18 -8.49
N ALA A 42 -19.99 2.73 -8.90
CA ALA A 42 -20.34 1.30 -8.94
C ALA A 42 -19.45 0.46 -9.86
N ARG A 43 -18.84 1.06 -10.89
CA ARG A 43 -17.95 0.34 -11.82
C ARG A 43 -16.68 -0.15 -11.12
N ILE A 44 -16.15 0.63 -10.18
CA ILE A 44 -14.92 0.30 -9.45
C ILE A 44 -15.20 -0.29 -8.07
N ASN A 45 -16.46 -0.44 -7.66
CA ASN A 45 -16.86 -1.00 -6.38
C ASN A 45 -16.92 -2.54 -6.42
N PRO A 46 -16.09 -3.27 -5.66
CA PRO A 46 -16.13 -4.74 -5.66
C PRO A 46 -17.43 -5.35 -5.13
N GLU A 47 -18.17 -4.66 -4.26
CA GLU A 47 -19.46 -5.11 -3.75
C GLU A 47 -20.58 -4.95 -4.80
N LYS A 48 -20.41 -4.08 -5.80
CA LYS A 48 -21.41 -3.81 -6.86
C LYS A 48 -21.01 -4.36 -8.23
N ASN A 49 -19.72 -4.62 -8.47
CA ASN A 49 -19.20 -5.16 -9.72
C ASN A 49 -18.45 -6.48 -9.47
N SER A 50 -19.11 -7.60 -9.78
CA SER A 50 -18.56 -8.94 -9.58
C SER A 50 -17.35 -9.26 -10.46
N ASN A 51 -17.19 -8.59 -11.61
CA ASN A 51 -16.08 -8.87 -12.53
C ASN A 51 -14.72 -8.49 -11.96
N ILE A 52 -14.68 -7.49 -11.07
CA ILE A 52 -13.47 -7.00 -10.39
C ILE A 52 -13.34 -7.55 -8.96
N ASN A 53 -14.27 -8.40 -8.53
CA ASN A 53 -14.27 -8.99 -7.19
C ASN A 53 -13.79 -10.45 -7.25
N PRO A 54 -12.61 -10.77 -6.68
CA PRO A 54 -12.02 -12.10 -6.72
C PRO A 54 -12.82 -13.16 -5.97
N LYS A 55 -13.77 -12.77 -5.11
CA LYS A 55 -14.73 -13.71 -4.51
C LYS A 55 -15.65 -14.36 -5.55
N PHE A 56 -15.97 -13.62 -6.62
CA PHE A 56 -16.87 -14.06 -7.68
C PHE A 56 -16.15 -14.33 -9.01
N ASN A 57 -14.97 -13.75 -9.20
CA ASN A 57 -14.12 -13.99 -10.37
C ASN A 57 -12.84 -14.74 -9.94
N TRP A 58 -12.86 -16.07 -10.04
CA TRP A 58 -11.74 -16.90 -9.58
C TRP A 58 -10.45 -16.75 -10.38
N ASN A 59 -10.52 -16.28 -11.64
CA ASN A 59 -9.34 -16.07 -12.45
C ASN A 59 -8.38 -15.02 -11.86
N ILE A 60 -8.92 -14.08 -11.08
CA ILE A 60 -8.16 -13.02 -10.42
C ILE A 60 -7.91 -13.30 -8.93
N ASN A 61 -8.27 -14.48 -8.43
CA ASN A 61 -8.11 -14.87 -7.03
C ASN A 61 -6.92 -15.83 -6.88
N PRO A 62 -5.83 -15.43 -6.21
CA PRO A 62 -4.68 -16.30 -5.94
C PRO A 62 -5.03 -17.60 -5.22
N ALA A 63 -6.06 -17.66 -4.39
CA ALA A 63 -6.46 -18.91 -3.74
C ALA A 63 -7.00 -19.96 -4.73
N HIS A 64 -7.43 -19.55 -5.93
CA HIS A 64 -8.07 -20.41 -6.92
C HIS A 64 -7.36 -20.47 -8.27
N ASN A 65 -6.38 -19.61 -8.51
CA ASN A 65 -5.59 -19.60 -9.74
C ASN A 65 -4.09 -19.71 -9.43
N ASN A 66 -3.51 -20.85 -9.80
CA ASN A 66 -2.10 -21.17 -9.55
C ASN A 66 -1.13 -20.24 -10.28
N ASP A 67 -1.51 -19.70 -11.45
CA ASP A 67 -0.62 -18.80 -12.22
C ASP A 67 -0.35 -17.50 -11.47
N VAL A 68 -1.31 -17.05 -10.66
CA VAL A 68 -1.22 -15.83 -9.87
C VAL A 68 -1.00 -16.10 -8.38
N ASN A 69 -0.82 -17.36 -7.98
CA ASN A 69 -0.53 -17.77 -6.61
C ASN A 69 0.98 -17.95 -6.40
N PRO A 70 1.63 -17.21 -5.50
CA PRO A 70 3.08 -17.28 -5.32
C PRO A 70 3.56 -18.58 -4.65
N SER A 71 2.67 -19.35 -4.02
CA SER A 71 3.00 -20.68 -3.51
C SER A 71 3.10 -21.73 -4.62
N PHE A 72 2.48 -21.49 -5.79
CA PHE A 72 2.51 -22.40 -6.95
C PHE A 72 3.32 -21.87 -8.13
N ASN A 73 3.44 -20.55 -8.27
CA ASN A 73 4.24 -19.90 -9.30
C ASN A 73 5.48 -19.23 -8.66
N SER A 74 6.63 -19.89 -8.77
CA SER A 74 7.90 -19.41 -8.21
C SER A 74 8.44 -18.13 -8.86
N THR A 75 8.02 -17.81 -10.10
CA THR A 75 8.50 -16.63 -10.82
C THR A 75 8.00 -15.32 -10.20
N ILE A 76 6.92 -15.39 -9.42
CA ILE A 76 6.31 -14.25 -8.73
C ILE A 76 6.50 -14.32 -7.21
N ASN A 77 7.30 -15.27 -6.72
CA ASN A 77 7.59 -15.44 -5.30
C ASN A 77 8.96 -14.82 -4.95
N PRO A 78 9.01 -13.75 -4.15
CA PRO A 78 10.26 -13.07 -3.77
C PRO A 78 11.26 -13.94 -3.00
N LEU A 79 10.82 -15.02 -2.35
CA LEU A 79 11.72 -15.96 -1.68
C LEU A 79 12.46 -16.86 -2.67
N ASN A 80 11.95 -17.03 -3.88
CA ASN A 80 12.59 -17.80 -4.95
C ASN A 80 13.21 -16.90 -6.03
N HIS A 81 12.71 -15.68 -6.19
CA HIS A 81 13.15 -14.72 -7.20
C HIS A 81 13.64 -13.43 -6.54
N TYR A 82 14.86 -13.47 -6.01
CA TYR A 82 15.44 -12.42 -5.14
C TYR A 82 15.50 -11.03 -5.78
N GLU A 83 15.55 -10.95 -7.12
CA GLU A 83 15.50 -9.67 -7.83
C GLU A 83 14.19 -8.90 -7.56
N LEU A 84 13.12 -9.60 -7.18
CA LEU A 84 11.83 -9.03 -6.78
C LEU A 84 11.70 -8.81 -5.27
N ASN A 85 12.74 -9.11 -4.47
CA ASN A 85 12.72 -8.93 -3.03
C ASN A 85 13.51 -7.68 -2.63
N PRO A 86 12.88 -6.57 -2.24
CA PRO A 86 13.60 -5.35 -1.85
C PRO A 86 14.47 -5.50 -0.60
N ASP A 87 14.27 -6.50 0.28
CA ASP A 87 15.19 -6.78 1.40
C ASP A 87 16.56 -7.28 0.90
N MET A 88 16.59 -7.95 -0.26
CA MET A 88 17.80 -8.52 -0.85
C MET A 88 18.33 -7.68 -2.02
N ASN A 89 17.44 -7.14 -2.87
CA ASN A 89 17.77 -6.30 -3.99
C ASN A 89 17.79 -4.82 -3.57
N LYS A 90 19.00 -4.31 -3.31
CA LYS A 90 19.20 -2.90 -2.93
C LYS A 90 18.65 -1.90 -3.94
N GLY A 91 18.63 -2.23 -5.24
CA GLY A 91 18.10 -1.34 -6.27
C GLY A 91 16.59 -1.09 -6.16
N LEU A 92 15.86 -1.93 -5.42
CA LEU A 92 14.44 -1.76 -5.15
C LEU A 92 14.17 -1.30 -3.71
N ASN A 93 15.19 -1.25 -2.87
CA ASN A 93 15.00 -1.03 -1.45
C ASN A 93 14.83 0.47 -1.14
N PRO A 94 13.69 0.90 -0.57
CA PRO A 94 13.42 2.31 -0.31
C PRO A 94 14.33 2.93 0.76
N MET A 95 15.03 2.12 1.55
CA MET A 95 16.00 2.60 2.54
C MET A 95 17.32 3.03 1.90
N PHE A 96 17.59 2.61 0.66
CA PHE A 96 18.76 3.02 -0.11
C PHE A 96 18.40 4.01 -1.23
N HIS A 97 17.14 4.03 -1.67
CA HIS A 97 16.63 4.85 -2.77
C HIS A 97 15.52 5.79 -2.29
N ASN A 98 15.91 7.00 -1.88
CA ASN A 98 14.99 7.99 -1.32
C ASN A 98 13.94 8.49 -2.33
N GLU A 99 14.18 8.34 -3.63
CA GLU A 99 13.19 8.60 -4.70
C GLU A 99 11.92 7.76 -4.54
N TYR A 100 12.01 6.59 -3.90
CA TYR A 100 10.86 5.74 -3.62
C TYR A 100 10.17 6.07 -2.30
N HIS A 101 10.71 6.96 -1.46
CA HIS A 101 10.16 7.18 -0.13
C HIS A 101 9.11 8.31 -0.12
N PRO A 102 7.89 8.10 0.42
CA PRO A 102 6.85 9.15 0.51
C PRO A 102 7.18 10.35 1.42
N LYS A 103 8.36 10.40 2.04
CA LYS A 103 8.86 11.57 2.77
C LYS A 103 9.69 12.49 1.87
N ASN A 104 10.05 12.03 0.68
CA ASN A 104 10.77 12.82 -0.31
C ASN A 104 9.80 13.83 -0.94
N PRO A 105 10.09 15.15 -0.89
CA PRO A 105 9.22 16.16 -1.48
C PRO A 105 8.99 16.00 -3.00
N ALA A 106 9.91 15.34 -3.70
CA ALA A 106 9.80 15.06 -5.13
C ALA A 106 9.16 13.69 -5.43
N TRP A 107 8.75 12.94 -4.40
CA TRP A 107 8.09 11.65 -4.55
C TRP A 107 6.82 11.78 -5.40
N LYS A 108 6.63 10.77 -6.26
CA LYS A 108 5.43 10.59 -7.06
C LYS A 108 5.02 9.14 -6.92
N GLY A 109 3.81 8.91 -6.44
CA GLY A 109 3.27 7.58 -6.27
C GLY A 109 1.76 7.62 -6.13
N LEU A 110 1.22 6.53 -5.61
CA LEU A 110 -0.21 6.33 -5.40
C LEU A 110 -0.49 6.35 -3.89
N TYR A 111 -1.75 6.52 -3.55
CA TYR A 111 -2.22 6.60 -2.17
C TYR A 111 -3.15 5.43 -1.88
N ILE A 112 -3.02 4.87 -0.68
CA ILE A 112 -3.94 3.86 -0.16
C ILE A 112 -5.00 4.59 0.63
N PHE A 113 -6.25 4.42 0.24
CA PHE A 113 -7.41 4.98 0.91
C PHE A 113 -8.17 3.88 1.65
N ASN A 114 -8.77 4.22 2.79
CA ASN A 114 -9.72 3.35 3.47
C ASN A 114 -11.13 3.46 2.83
N LYS A 115 -12.11 2.77 3.41
CA LYS A 115 -13.50 2.78 2.93
C LYS A 115 -14.17 4.16 3.01
N ASN A 116 -13.61 5.12 3.74
CA ASN A 116 -14.11 6.49 3.86
C ASN A 116 -13.31 7.50 3.02
N ASP A 117 -12.50 7.01 2.08
CA ASP A 117 -11.63 7.83 1.22
C ASP A 117 -10.59 8.65 2.02
N GLU A 118 -10.16 8.14 3.17
CA GLU A 118 -9.07 8.73 3.96
C GLU A 118 -7.75 8.02 3.65
N VAL A 119 -6.69 8.80 3.48
CA VAL A 119 -5.35 8.26 3.23
C VAL A 119 -4.86 7.48 4.45
N VAL A 120 -4.52 6.20 4.23
CA VAL A 120 -3.99 5.28 5.25
C VAL A 120 -2.64 4.68 4.87
N GLY A 121 -2.10 5.04 3.71
CA GLY A 121 -0.78 4.60 3.26
C GLY A 121 -0.42 5.14 1.89
N TYR A 122 0.74 4.72 1.42
CA TYR A 122 1.33 5.18 0.16
C TYR A 122 1.91 4.00 -0.61
N VAL A 123 1.94 4.12 -1.93
CA VAL A 123 2.51 3.11 -2.82
C VAL A 123 3.48 3.79 -3.79
N SER A 124 4.72 3.30 -3.82
CA SER A 124 5.74 3.77 -4.75
C SER A 124 5.94 2.74 -5.85
N VAL A 125 5.77 3.13 -7.11
CA VAL A 125 6.01 2.23 -8.24
C VAL A 125 7.51 2.17 -8.50
N ALA A 126 8.15 1.08 -8.06
CA ALA A 126 9.59 0.91 -8.26
C ALA A 126 9.91 0.39 -9.67
N THR A 127 9.09 -0.56 -10.16
CA THR A 127 9.18 -1.10 -11.52
C THR A 127 7.79 -1.47 -12.04
N GLN A 128 7.70 -1.94 -13.28
CA GLN A 128 6.45 -2.49 -13.82
C GLN A 128 5.99 -3.79 -13.11
N GLN A 129 6.89 -4.45 -12.38
CA GLN A 129 6.60 -5.70 -11.66
C GLN A 129 6.44 -5.50 -10.16
N LEU A 130 6.93 -4.38 -9.62
CA LEU A 130 7.01 -4.19 -8.17
C LEU A 130 6.62 -2.79 -7.73
N MET A 131 5.75 -2.73 -6.72
CA MET A 131 5.39 -1.51 -6.01
C MET A 131 5.71 -1.65 -4.53
N LEU A 132 6.30 -0.63 -3.91
CA LEU A 132 6.62 -0.59 -2.49
C LEU A 132 5.43 -0.02 -1.72
N CYS A 133 5.15 -0.58 -0.54
CA CYS A 133 4.00 -0.21 0.29
C CYS A 133 4.45 0.44 1.60
N PHE A 134 3.83 1.56 1.94
CA PHE A 134 4.11 2.31 3.17
C PHE A 134 2.81 2.58 3.93
N ASP A 135 2.89 2.63 5.25
CA ASP A 135 1.77 3.04 6.08
C ASP A 135 1.57 4.57 6.09
N SER A 136 0.61 5.05 6.87
CA SER A 136 0.30 6.48 7.00
C SER A 136 1.42 7.30 7.67
N ALA A 137 2.35 6.67 8.39
CA ALA A 137 3.57 7.29 8.90
C ALA A 137 4.73 7.27 7.88
N SER A 138 4.45 6.77 6.68
CA SER A 138 5.40 6.50 5.60
C SER A 138 6.48 5.49 6.00
N GLU A 139 6.18 4.58 6.92
CA GLU A 139 7.08 3.47 7.26
C GLU A 139 6.88 2.34 6.25
N TRP A 140 7.98 1.73 5.80
CA TRP A 140 7.94 0.65 4.81
C TRP A 140 7.35 -0.62 5.43
N THR A 141 6.22 -1.09 4.90
CA THR A 141 5.46 -2.22 5.47
C THR A 141 5.50 -3.48 4.62
N GLY A 142 5.95 -3.38 3.37
CA GLY A 142 5.99 -4.50 2.44
C GLY A 142 6.01 -4.03 1.01
N PHE A 143 5.63 -4.92 0.10
CA PHE A 143 5.65 -4.64 -1.33
C PHE A 143 4.68 -5.53 -2.09
N PHE A 144 4.27 -5.06 -3.26
CA PHE A 144 3.37 -5.71 -4.18
C PHE A 144 4.16 -6.24 -5.36
N VAL A 145 3.99 -7.53 -5.71
CA VAL A 145 4.58 -8.13 -6.90
C VAL A 145 3.49 -8.48 -7.90
N LYS A 146 3.68 -8.07 -9.15
CA LYS A 146 2.76 -8.34 -10.25
C LYS A 146 2.65 -9.84 -10.48
N ALA A 147 1.44 -10.36 -10.36
CA ALA A 147 1.15 -11.78 -10.52
C ALA A 147 0.46 -12.07 -11.86
N GLY A 148 -0.27 -11.08 -12.40
CA GLY A 148 -1.01 -11.21 -13.65
C GLY A 148 -1.50 -9.85 -14.15
N ASN A 149 -2.37 -9.86 -15.16
CA ASN A 149 -2.93 -8.63 -15.67
C ASN A 149 -3.80 -7.94 -14.61
N GLY A 150 -3.31 -6.83 -14.06
CA GLY A 150 -4.00 -6.08 -13.02
C GLY A 150 -4.02 -6.76 -11.65
N ILE A 151 -3.19 -7.78 -11.39
CA ILE A 151 -3.14 -8.47 -10.09
C ILE A 151 -1.76 -8.29 -9.49
N TYR A 152 -1.70 -7.87 -8.23
CA TYR A 152 -0.46 -7.81 -7.48
C TYR A 152 -0.60 -8.44 -6.11
N ASN A 153 0.25 -9.43 -5.80
CA ASN A 153 0.28 -10.06 -4.48
C ASN A 153 1.05 -9.19 -3.49
N PHE A 154 0.54 -9.07 -2.27
CA PHE A 154 1.18 -8.31 -1.21
C PHE A 154 2.07 -9.21 -0.34
N PHE A 155 3.33 -8.84 -0.24
CA PHE A 155 4.34 -9.47 0.58
C PHE A 155 4.77 -8.53 1.70
N ASP A 156 5.14 -9.10 2.84
CA ASP A 156 5.78 -8.34 3.89
C ASP A 156 7.21 -7.92 3.50
N ILE A 157 7.89 -7.20 4.39
CA ILE A 157 9.26 -6.74 4.13
C ILE A 157 10.27 -7.89 3.94
N LYS A 158 9.96 -9.12 4.37
CA LYS A 158 10.83 -10.30 4.20
C LYS A 158 10.53 -11.09 2.93
N GLY A 159 9.49 -10.70 2.21
CA GLY A 159 9.05 -11.38 0.99
C GLY A 159 8.15 -12.56 1.28
N GLU A 160 7.58 -12.68 2.48
CA GLU A 160 6.57 -13.68 2.79
C GLU A 160 5.21 -13.21 2.28
N TRP A 161 4.50 -14.09 1.57
CA TRP A 161 3.19 -13.75 1.03
C TRP A 161 2.17 -13.62 2.15
N THR A 162 1.52 -12.46 2.24
CA THR A 162 0.53 -12.18 3.31
C THR A 162 -0.84 -12.79 3.03
N GLY A 163 -1.05 -13.36 1.84
CA GLY A 163 -2.36 -13.76 1.33
C GLY A 163 -3.19 -12.59 0.79
N ARG A 164 -2.80 -11.33 1.04
CA ARG A 164 -3.51 -10.15 0.52
C ARG A 164 -3.03 -9.80 -0.88
N TYR A 165 -3.88 -9.13 -1.66
CA TYR A 165 -3.55 -8.77 -3.04
C TYR A 165 -4.42 -7.63 -3.59
N LEU A 166 -3.88 -6.92 -4.56
CA LEU A 166 -4.57 -5.89 -5.34
C LEU A 166 -5.16 -6.49 -6.60
N CYS A 167 -6.38 -6.07 -6.96
CA CYS A 167 -6.95 -6.27 -8.29
C CYS A 167 -7.30 -4.94 -8.94
N PHE A 168 -7.04 -4.81 -10.24
CA PHE A 168 -7.34 -3.62 -11.03
C PHE A 168 -8.83 -3.31 -10.97
N ASP A 169 -9.15 -2.05 -10.73
CA ASP A 169 -10.52 -1.59 -10.51
C ASP A 169 -11.34 -1.41 -11.79
N SER A 170 -10.77 -1.76 -12.95
CA SER A 170 -11.30 -1.56 -14.32
C SER A 170 -11.19 -0.15 -14.90
N VAL A 171 -10.55 0.80 -14.19
CA VAL A 171 -10.45 2.20 -14.58
C VAL A 171 -9.00 2.71 -14.45
N ILE A 172 -8.53 3.05 -13.25
CA ILE A 172 -7.20 3.67 -13.07
C ILE A 172 -6.41 3.19 -11.86
N GLY A 173 -7.03 2.42 -10.95
CA GLY A 173 -6.40 2.04 -9.70
C GLY A 173 -6.68 0.59 -9.34
N TYR A 174 -6.61 0.30 -8.05
CA TYR A 174 -6.78 -1.05 -7.54
C TYR A 174 -7.70 -1.09 -6.33
N ASN A 175 -8.33 -2.25 -6.12
CA ASN A 175 -9.00 -2.59 -4.88
C ASN A 175 -8.17 -3.63 -4.12
N PHE A 176 -8.14 -3.53 -2.79
CA PHE A 176 -7.32 -4.40 -1.94
C PHE A 176 -8.17 -5.48 -1.28
N PHE A 177 -7.78 -6.74 -1.46
CA PHE A 177 -8.50 -7.91 -0.99
C PHE A 177 -7.70 -8.69 0.05
N ASP A 178 -8.43 -9.39 0.92
CA ASP A 178 -7.86 -10.40 1.80
C ASP A 178 -7.66 -11.74 1.07
N LYS A 179 -7.10 -12.72 1.79
CA LYS A 179 -6.82 -14.07 1.26
C LYS A 179 -8.06 -14.82 0.77
N ASP A 180 -9.24 -14.48 1.29
CA ASP A 180 -10.51 -15.13 0.97
C ASP A 180 -11.23 -14.38 -0.17
N GLY A 181 -10.59 -13.33 -0.71
CA GLY A 181 -11.12 -12.51 -1.78
C GLY A 181 -12.19 -11.50 -1.33
N ASN A 182 -12.33 -11.25 -0.04
CA ASN A 182 -13.21 -10.17 0.42
C ASN A 182 -12.50 -8.84 0.25
N TRP A 183 -13.26 -7.84 -0.22
CA TRP A 183 -12.74 -6.49 -0.31
C TRP A 183 -12.52 -5.94 1.10
N THR A 184 -11.32 -5.42 1.35
CA THR A 184 -10.96 -4.85 2.66
C THR A 184 -11.57 -3.48 2.91
N GLY A 185 -12.26 -2.91 1.91
CA GLY A 185 -12.65 -1.50 1.89
C GLY A 185 -11.51 -0.57 1.44
N GLN A 186 -10.27 -1.05 1.37
CA GLN A 186 -9.14 -0.26 0.91
C GLN A 186 -9.05 -0.25 -0.63
N HIS A 187 -8.62 0.87 -1.16
CA HIS A 187 -8.39 1.07 -2.59
C HIS A 187 -7.17 1.95 -2.81
N VAL A 188 -6.50 1.75 -3.94
CA VAL A 188 -5.30 2.49 -4.34
C VAL A 188 -5.66 3.39 -5.51
N LYS A 189 -5.29 4.66 -5.43
CA LYS A 189 -5.46 5.64 -6.50
C LYS A 189 -4.19 6.43 -6.70
#